data_AF-A0A3D3R8V1-F1
#
_entry.id   AF-A0A3D3R8V1-F1
#
_cell.length_a   1.000
_cell.length_b   1.000
_cell.length_c   1.000
_cell.angle_alpha   90.00
_cell.angle_beta   90.00
_cell.angle_gamma   90.00
#
_symmetry.space_group_name_H-M   'P 1'
#
loop_
_entity.id
_entity.type
_entity.pdbx_description
1 polymer ?
#
loop_
_entity_poly.entity_id
_entity_poly.type
_entity_poly.pdbx_seq_one_letter_code
_entity_poly.pdbx_strand_id
1 'polypeptide(L)'
;NPQTQYELTRLIHEVVKPLGPALKTMPDAKNDIAFYESFASQVFARRGTYGWNGYWLGDAHQMLQWAGLQTDVVFDETITQTGLDQYKVLVMMDCDVVTESIQQAIQDFQTRGGIVIADERVSPAVKPDIRISSYTRSGKADLDKQELQKKAAELRQALTGKYSRYVDSSNPNVVPYCRRASHADYIFVVNDNREFGDYVGHHGRVMEIGLPAESTLSVNRQDGYFYDLVQHQQVNMKLSNQQQTSNVKLGPGAGGIYLRTDQPIKRVAVDVPSALKRGEAGTVTIQVLDEQGAPVAAVIPVEVSIEDAEGRVAEMSGYRALQDGEQKFQVQIAPNDKAGVWTVRVKELASGKSTTSWFRVADDNSAVKPHGQNIKGFNPEQPAG
;
A
#
# COMPACT_ATOMS: atom_id res chain seq x y z
N ASN A 1 -1.55 -3.10 26.06
CA ASN A 1 -2.26 -1.82 25.81
C ASN A 1 -3.74 -2.12 25.48
N PRO A 2 -4.71 -1.79 26.36
CA PRO A 2 -6.13 -2.11 26.17
C PRO A 2 -6.81 -1.33 25.04
N GLN A 3 -6.20 -0.23 24.56
CA GLN A 3 -6.75 0.59 23.47
C GLN A 3 -6.49 -0.01 22.07
N THR A 4 -5.52 -0.93 21.97
CA THR A 4 -5.11 -1.54 20.69
C THR A 4 -6.27 -2.20 19.94
N GLN A 5 -7.27 -2.76 20.64
CA GLN A 5 -8.44 -3.37 20.00
C GLN A 5 -9.31 -2.35 19.23
N TYR A 6 -9.47 -1.14 19.78
CA TYR A 6 -10.28 -0.09 19.15
C TYR A 6 -9.56 0.49 17.96
N GLU A 7 -8.25 0.71 18.09
CA GLU A 7 -7.42 1.20 17.00
C GLU A 7 -7.32 0.18 15.86
N LEU A 8 -7.19 -1.12 16.18
CA LEU A 8 -7.23 -2.18 15.18
C LEU A 8 -8.60 -2.24 14.49
N THR A 9 -9.70 -2.10 15.24
CA THR A 9 -11.06 -2.08 14.69
C THR A 9 -11.24 -0.90 13.73
N ARG A 10 -10.75 0.29 14.13
CA ARG A 10 -10.76 1.50 13.29
C ARG A 10 -9.97 1.28 12.01
N LEU A 11 -8.73 0.81 12.10
CA LEU A 11 -7.88 0.52 10.95
C LEU A 11 -8.54 -0.49 9.99
N ILE A 12 -9.18 -1.53 10.53
CA ILE A 12 -9.89 -2.52 9.72
C ILE A 12 -11.04 -1.87 8.95
N HIS A 13 -11.85 -1.05 9.60
CA HIS A 13 -13.03 -0.45 8.98
C HIS A 13 -12.72 0.70 8.03
N GLU A 14 -11.72 1.53 8.35
CA GLU A 14 -11.41 2.73 7.58
C GLU A 14 -10.38 2.48 6.47
N VAL A 15 -9.50 1.48 6.63
CA VAL A 15 -8.39 1.25 5.68
C VAL A 15 -8.42 -0.15 5.10
N VAL A 16 -8.41 -1.20 5.93
CA VAL A 16 -8.22 -2.58 5.44
C VAL A 16 -9.41 -3.06 4.62
N LYS A 17 -10.66 -2.86 5.08
CA LYS A 17 -11.84 -3.26 4.31
C LYS A 17 -12.01 -2.40 3.04
N PRO A 18 -11.96 -1.05 3.11
CA PRO A 18 -12.21 -0.22 1.92
C PRO A 18 -11.13 -0.37 0.85
N LEU A 19 -9.87 -0.45 1.25
CA LEU A 19 -8.74 -0.45 0.32
C LEU A 19 -8.13 -1.84 0.09
N GLY A 20 -8.48 -2.83 0.91
CA GLY A 20 -7.91 -4.18 0.87
C GLY A 20 -7.88 -4.84 -0.51
N PRO A 21 -8.99 -4.84 -1.28
CA PRO A 21 -8.99 -5.36 -2.65
C PRO A 21 -7.97 -4.65 -3.54
N ALA A 22 -7.88 -3.32 -3.45
CA ALA A 22 -6.93 -2.53 -4.24
C ALA A 22 -5.49 -2.79 -3.80
N LEU A 23 -5.21 -2.83 -2.50
CA LEU A 23 -3.88 -3.10 -1.94
C LEU A 23 -3.29 -4.45 -2.38
N LYS A 24 -4.14 -5.47 -2.55
CA LYS A 24 -3.75 -6.78 -3.08
C LYS A 24 -3.48 -6.77 -4.58
N THR A 25 -3.99 -5.77 -5.29
CA THR A 25 -3.97 -5.68 -6.75
C THR A 25 -2.92 -4.70 -7.26
N MET A 26 -2.55 -3.70 -6.45
CA MET A 26 -1.50 -2.74 -6.75
C MET A 26 -0.19 -3.47 -7.13
N PRO A 27 0.56 -2.96 -8.12
CA PRO A 27 1.82 -3.57 -8.53
C PRO A 27 2.85 -3.51 -7.39
N ASP A 28 3.91 -4.30 -7.52
CA ASP A 28 5.02 -4.27 -6.57
C ASP A 28 5.81 -2.94 -6.64
N ALA A 29 6.66 -2.76 -5.64
CA ALA A 29 7.65 -1.69 -5.67
C ALA A 29 8.64 -1.90 -6.81
N LYS A 30 9.06 -0.78 -7.42
CA LYS A 30 10.16 -0.76 -8.39
C LYS A 30 11.32 -0.01 -7.76
N ASN A 31 12.16 -0.72 -7.01
CA ASN A 31 13.28 -0.14 -6.29
C ASN A 31 14.54 -0.13 -7.16
N ASP A 32 15.32 0.93 -7.05
CA ASP A 32 16.65 1.08 -7.66
C ASP A 32 17.76 1.15 -6.60
N ILE A 33 17.47 0.69 -5.39
CA ILE A 33 18.44 0.52 -4.30
C ILE A 33 18.39 -0.93 -3.80
N ALA A 34 19.55 -1.58 -3.80
CA ALA A 34 19.74 -2.90 -3.21
C ALA A 34 20.35 -2.78 -1.81
N PHE A 35 19.79 -3.51 -0.85
CA PHE A 35 20.38 -3.74 0.47
C PHE A 35 20.91 -5.17 0.50
N TYR A 36 22.22 -5.32 0.39
CA TYR A 36 22.85 -6.63 0.26
C TYR A 36 23.11 -7.26 1.62
N GLU A 37 22.53 -8.43 1.83
CA GLU A 37 22.83 -9.31 2.95
C GLU A 37 23.74 -10.45 2.49
N SER A 38 25.03 -10.33 2.82
CA SER A 38 26.02 -11.36 2.47
C SER A 38 25.81 -12.64 3.27
N PHE A 39 25.47 -13.74 2.58
CA PHE A 39 25.41 -15.06 3.19
C PHE A 39 26.79 -15.50 3.69
N ALA A 40 27.85 -15.16 2.97
CA ALA A 40 29.21 -15.47 3.38
C ALA A 40 29.58 -14.77 4.70
N SER A 41 29.21 -13.50 4.89
CA SER A 41 29.39 -12.81 6.17
C SER A 41 28.57 -13.44 7.29
N GLN A 42 27.35 -13.92 6.99
CA GLN A 42 26.52 -14.59 7.99
C GLN A 42 27.18 -15.88 8.51
N VAL A 43 27.79 -16.65 7.61
CA VAL A 43 28.45 -17.92 7.96
C VAL A 43 29.82 -17.69 8.60
N PHE A 44 30.68 -16.87 7.98
CA PHE A 44 32.10 -16.79 8.34
C PHE A 44 32.41 -15.67 9.34
N ALA A 45 31.66 -14.57 9.32
CA ALA A 45 31.87 -13.42 10.21
C ALA A 45 30.78 -13.28 11.28
N ARG A 46 29.83 -14.22 11.33
CA ARG A 46 28.69 -14.22 12.25
C ARG A 46 27.86 -12.92 12.20
N ARG A 47 27.68 -12.41 10.99
CA ARG A 47 26.87 -11.22 10.70
C ARG A 47 25.43 -11.58 10.35
N GLY A 48 24.59 -10.57 10.17
CA GLY A 48 23.19 -10.75 9.77
C GLY A 48 22.21 -10.62 10.92
N THR A 49 20.93 -10.70 10.56
CA THR A 49 19.82 -10.52 11.51
C THR A 49 19.50 -11.80 12.27
N TYR A 50 19.75 -12.99 11.71
CA TYR A 50 19.32 -14.27 12.31
C TYR A 50 17.82 -14.28 12.70
N GLY A 51 16.99 -13.60 11.89
CA GLY A 51 15.55 -13.42 12.17
C GLY A 51 15.22 -12.33 13.20
N TRP A 52 16.23 -11.63 13.73
CA TRP A 52 16.10 -10.52 14.67
C TRP A 52 16.83 -9.26 14.20
N ASN A 53 16.09 -8.16 14.05
CA ASN A 53 16.65 -6.86 13.66
C ASN A 53 17.34 -6.12 14.84
N GLY A 54 18.01 -6.86 15.73
CA GLY A 54 18.66 -6.31 16.93
C GLY A 54 20.12 -5.90 16.74
N TYR A 55 20.68 -6.14 15.55
CA TYR A 55 22.06 -5.83 15.19
C TYR A 55 22.14 -4.69 14.18
N TRP A 56 23.36 -4.22 13.92
CA TRP A 56 23.64 -3.10 13.03
C TRP A 56 22.96 -3.23 11.66
N LEU A 57 22.92 -4.42 11.05
CA LEU A 57 22.26 -4.63 9.77
C LEU A 57 20.77 -4.23 9.78
N GLY A 58 20.03 -4.53 10.85
CA GLY A 58 18.64 -4.09 11.02
C GLY A 58 18.50 -2.59 11.27
N ASP A 59 19.41 -2.02 12.07
CA ASP A 59 19.47 -0.58 12.35
C ASP A 59 19.83 0.24 11.12
N ALA A 60 20.74 -0.28 10.28
CA ALA A 60 21.13 0.34 9.04
C ALA A 60 19.95 0.33 8.06
N HIS A 61 19.21 -0.78 7.94
CA HIS A 61 17.98 -0.79 7.14
C HIS A 61 16.97 0.24 7.66
N GLN A 62 16.77 0.37 8.98
CA GLN A 62 15.89 1.41 9.56
C GLN A 62 16.39 2.83 9.25
N MET A 63 17.70 3.08 9.34
CA MET A 63 18.33 4.34 8.96
C MET A 63 18.06 4.70 7.50
N LEU A 64 18.10 3.73 6.57
CA LEU A 64 17.78 3.97 5.16
C LEU A 64 16.34 4.43 4.97
N GLN A 65 15.39 3.88 5.72
CA GLN A 65 14.00 4.31 5.67
C GLN A 65 13.84 5.78 6.09
N TRP A 66 14.48 6.19 7.20
CA TRP A 66 14.53 7.61 7.60
C TRP A 66 15.33 8.50 6.63
N ALA A 67 16.26 7.91 5.87
CA ALA A 67 16.96 8.60 4.80
C ALA A 67 16.12 8.75 3.52
N GLY A 68 14.88 8.22 3.47
CA GLY A 68 14.03 8.21 2.29
C GLY A 68 14.55 7.29 1.19
N LEU A 69 15.20 6.18 1.57
CA LEU A 69 15.81 5.20 0.67
C LEU A 69 15.06 3.88 0.79
N GLN A 70 14.14 3.65 -0.14
CA GLN A 70 13.41 2.39 -0.26
C GLN A 70 14.27 1.34 -0.97
N THR A 71 14.42 0.17 -0.37
CA THR A 71 15.38 -0.85 -0.82
C THR A 71 14.74 -2.21 -1.08
N ASP A 72 15.33 -2.98 -1.99
CA ASP A 72 15.16 -4.43 -2.05
C ASP A 72 16.24 -5.11 -1.23
N VAL A 73 15.87 -6.09 -0.39
CA VAL A 73 16.86 -6.96 0.25
C VAL A 73 17.30 -8.02 -0.76
N VAL A 74 18.60 -8.08 -1.03
CA VAL A 74 19.19 -9.02 -1.98
C VAL A 74 20.24 -9.88 -1.30
N PHE A 75 20.35 -11.13 -1.74
CA PHE A 75 21.35 -12.08 -1.24
C PHE A 75 22.33 -12.46 -2.35
N ASP A 76 23.38 -13.23 -2.02
CA ASP A 76 24.35 -13.76 -2.98
C ASP A 76 23.66 -14.45 -4.17
N GLU A 77 22.64 -15.26 -3.87
CA GLU A 77 21.83 -15.97 -4.86
C GLU A 77 21.10 -15.00 -5.81
N THR A 78 20.50 -13.94 -5.27
CA THR A 78 19.81 -12.91 -6.06
C THR A 78 20.77 -12.20 -7.00
N ILE A 79 21.91 -11.74 -6.48
CA ILE A 79 22.92 -11.05 -7.29
C ILE A 79 23.47 -11.97 -8.38
N THR A 80 23.68 -13.25 -8.08
CA THR A 80 24.18 -14.23 -9.05
C THR A 80 23.16 -14.52 -10.16
N GLN A 81 21.87 -14.60 -9.82
CA GLN A 81 20.82 -14.96 -10.77
C GLN A 81 20.32 -13.77 -11.62
N THR A 82 20.14 -12.60 -11.01
CA THR A 82 19.51 -11.44 -11.67
C THR A 82 20.46 -10.26 -11.86
N GLY A 83 21.67 -10.31 -11.30
CA GLY A 83 22.63 -9.21 -11.37
C GLY A 83 22.20 -7.97 -10.58
N LEU A 84 22.91 -6.88 -10.84
CA LEU A 84 22.69 -5.56 -10.21
C LEU A 84 22.19 -4.50 -11.20
N ASP A 85 21.79 -4.88 -12.41
CA ASP A 85 21.53 -3.94 -13.51
C ASP A 85 20.38 -2.96 -13.23
N GLN A 86 19.36 -3.39 -12.49
CA GLN A 86 18.21 -2.56 -12.12
C GLN A 86 18.52 -1.51 -11.05
N TYR A 87 19.63 -1.69 -10.33
CA TYR A 87 19.97 -0.85 -9.18
C TYR A 87 20.90 0.30 -9.60
N LYS A 88 20.83 1.39 -8.84
CA LYS A 88 21.74 2.55 -8.91
C LYS A 88 22.59 2.66 -7.66
N VAL A 89 22.10 2.11 -6.54
CA VAL A 89 22.78 2.13 -5.25
C VAL A 89 22.80 0.72 -4.67
N LEU A 90 23.96 0.29 -4.20
CA LEU A 90 24.16 -0.95 -3.47
C LEU A 90 24.61 -0.61 -2.05
N VAL A 91 23.86 -1.06 -1.05
CA VAL A 91 24.17 -0.87 0.37
C VAL A 91 24.71 -2.17 0.95
N MET A 92 25.90 -2.10 1.55
CA MET A 92 26.66 -3.25 2.04
C MET A 92 27.06 -3.04 3.51
N MET A 93 26.19 -3.42 4.43
CA MET A 93 26.43 -3.32 5.88
C MET A 93 26.85 -4.69 6.42
N ASP A 94 27.79 -4.73 7.36
CA ASP A 94 28.31 -5.98 7.93
C ASP A 94 28.76 -7.00 6.85
N CYS A 95 29.35 -6.51 5.76
CA CYS A 95 29.76 -7.31 4.61
C CYS A 95 31.26 -7.70 4.66
N ASP A 96 31.73 -8.21 5.80
CA ASP A 96 33.12 -8.62 6.06
C ASP A 96 33.66 -9.63 5.03
N VAL A 97 32.80 -10.54 4.56
CA VAL A 97 33.17 -11.60 3.62
C VAL A 97 32.22 -11.55 2.42
N VAL A 98 32.78 -11.59 1.22
CA VAL A 98 32.04 -11.73 -0.04
C VAL A 98 32.74 -12.79 -0.89
N THR A 99 31.98 -13.50 -1.72
CA THR A 99 32.58 -14.45 -2.67
C THR A 99 33.24 -13.70 -3.83
N GLU A 100 34.15 -14.37 -4.55
CA GLU A 100 34.82 -13.80 -5.72
C GLU A 100 33.82 -13.35 -6.80
N SER A 101 32.79 -14.15 -7.06
CA SER A 101 31.74 -13.82 -8.03
C SER A 101 30.97 -12.55 -7.66
N ILE A 102 30.63 -12.38 -6.37
CA ILE A 102 29.95 -11.18 -5.87
C ILE A 102 30.88 -9.97 -5.92
N GLN A 103 32.15 -10.14 -5.57
CA GLN A 103 33.14 -9.08 -5.70
C GLN A 103 33.23 -8.58 -7.16
N GLN A 104 33.27 -9.48 -8.14
CA GLN A 104 33.29 -9.10 -9.56
C GLN A 104 32.02 -8.35 -9.94
N ALA A 105 30.84 -8.83 -9.54
CA ALA A 105 29.56 -8.16 -9.81
C ALA A 105 29.52 -6.73 -9.22
N ILE A 106 30.08 -6.52 -8.02
CA ILE A 106 30.18 -5.20 -7.40
C ILE A 106 31.14 -4.29 -8.17
N GLN A 107 32.28 -4.80 -8.63
CA GLN A 107 33.24 -4.04 -9.44
C GLN A 107 32.63 -3.61 -10.77
N ASP A 108 31.91 -4.51 -11.44
CA ASP A 108 31.21 -4.22 -12.69
C ASP A 108 30.11 -3.17 -12.46
N PHE A 109 29.36 -3.29 -11.36
CA PHE A 109 28.35 -2.33 -10.92
C PHE A 109 28.92 -0.92 -10.68
N GLN A 110 30.07 -0.80 -10.00
CA GLN A 110 30.71 0.51 -9.82
C GLN A 110 31.28 1.06 -11.13
N THR A 111 31.85 0.21 -11.99
CA THR A 111 32.42 0.61 -13.29
C THR A 111 31.38 1.26 -14.21
N ARG A 112 30.13 0.78 -14.16
CA ARG A 112 28.99 1.36 -14.89
C ARG A 112 28.29 2.51 -14.16
N GLY A 113 28.88 3.02 -13.08
CA GLY A 113 28.41 4.21 -12.35
C GLY A 113 27.45 3.96 -11.19
N GLY A 114 27.29 2.70 -10.76
CA GLY A 114 26.57 2.37 -9.54
C GLY A 114 27.31 2.87 -8.29
N ILE A 115 26.55 3.26 -7.26
CA ILE A 115 27.09 3.81 -6.01
C ILE A 115 27.09 2.71 -4.94
N VAL A 116 28.25 2.43 -4.35
CA VAL A 116 28.38 1.50 -3.22
C VAL A 116 28.44 2.28 -1.92
N ILE A 117 27.48 2.05 -1.04
CA ILE A 117 27.48 2.54 0.34
C ILE A 117 27.85 1.36 1.25
N ALA A 118 28.86 1.50 2.09
CA ALA A 118 29.23 0.44 3.02
C ALA A 118 29.70 0.98 4.37
N ASP A 119 29.82 0.12 5.36
CA ASP A 119 30.42 0.47 6.64
C ASP A 119 31.92 0.16 6.71
N GLU A 120 32.52 0.30 7.89
CA GLU A 120 33.92 -0.03 8.13
C GLU A 120 34.23 -1.53 8.09
N ARG A 121 33.20 -2.40 8.09
CA ARG A 121 33.35 -3.86 8.12
C ARG A 121 33.31 -4.48 6.73
N VAL A 122 33.02 -3.71 5.68
CA VAL A 122 33.03 -4.22 4.31
C VAL A 122 34.37 -4.90 3.95
N SER A 123 34.30 -6.00 3.19
CA SER A 123 35.47 -6.72 2.68
C SER A 123 36.51 -5.75 2.11
N PRO A 124 37.81 -5.90 2.44
CA PRO A 124 38.87 -5.02 1.94
C PRO A 124 38.98 -4.96 0.41
N ALA A 125 38.43 -5.96 -0.29
CA ALA A 125 38.41 -6.02 -1.74
C ALA A 125 37.40 -5.05 -2.37
N VAL A 126 36.43 -4.55 -1.60
CA VAL A 126 35.40 -3.61 -2.05
C VAL A 126 35.76 -2.20 -1.58
N LYS A 127 35.77 -1.24 -2.51
CA LYS A 127 36.02 0.18 -2.21
C LYS A 127 34.68 0.94 -2.26
N PRO A 128 34.06 1.24 -1.11
CA PRO A 128 32.80 1.96 -1.11
C PRO A 128 32.97 3.43 -1.53
N ASP A 129 31.98 3.96 -2.25
CA ASP A 129 31.88 5.37 -2.63
C ASP A 129 31.46 6.26 -1.46
N ILE A 130 30.67 5.69 -0.53
CA ILE A 130 30.21 6.35 0.70
C ILE A 130 30.43 5.39 1.86
N ARG A 131 31.10 5.87 2.92
CA ARG A 131 31.24 5.12 4.18
C ARG A 131 30.29 5.64 5.24
N ILE A 132 29.59 4.73 5.91
CA ILE A 132 28.74 5.01 7.07
C ILE A 132 29.21 4.17 8.25
N SER A 133 29.64 4.80 9.34
CA SER A 133 30.11 4.04 10.50
C SER A 133 28.98 3.25 11.15
N SER A 134 29.27 2.02 11.58
CA SER A 134 28.31 1.20 12.32
C SER A 134 27.86 1.85 13.63
N TYR A 135 26.71 1.42 14.12
CA TYR A 135 26.13 1.87 15.39
C TYR A 135 25.77 0.69 16.27
N THR A 136 26.01 0.85 17.57
CA THR A 136 25.53 -0.09 18.59
C THR A 136 24.57 0.67 19.49
N ARG A 137 23.33 0.19 19.56
CA ARG A 137 22.30 0.79 20.40
C ARG A 137 22.72 0.84 21.87
N SER A 138 22.44 1.96 22.51
CA SER A 138 22.61 2.16 23.94
C SER A 138 21.50 1.49 24.76
N GLY A 139 20.37 1.18 24.12
CA GLY A 139 19.16 0.69 24.78
C GLY A 139 18.23 1.81 25.27
N LYS A 140 18.58 3.07 24.99
CA LYS A 140 17.74 4.25 25.24
C LYS A 140 17.09 4.67 23.92
N ALA A 141 15.78 4.43 23.80
CA ALA A 141 15.09 4.46 22.51
C ALA A 141 15.13 5.82 21.80
N ASP A 142 15.04 6.91 22.56
CA ASP A 142 15.09 8.28 22.08
C ASP A 142 16.48 8.64 21.54
N LEU A 143 17.53 8.34 22.31
CA LEU A 143 18.91 8.60 21.89
C LEU A 143 19.32 7.75 20.70
N ASP A 144 18.96 6.47 20.71
CA ASP A 144 19.25 5.54 19.61
C ASP A 144 18.54 5.99 18.32
N LYS A 145 17.28 6.45 18.42
CA LYS A 145 16.56 7.01 17.28
C LYS A 145 17.22 8.30 16.77
N GLN A 146 17.60 9.22 17.65
CA GLN A 146 18.27 10.46 17.27
C GLN A 146 19.58 10.21 16.53
N GLU A 147 20.41 9.29 17.03
CA GLU A 147 21.69 8.95 16.38
C GLU A 147 21.49 8.30 15.01
N LEU A 148 20.52 7.39 14.87
CA LEU A 148 20.22 6.79 13.57
C LEU A 148 19.62 7.79 12.58
N GLN A 149 18.75 8.72 13.03
CA GLN A 149 18.25 9.80 12.18
C GLN A 149 19.35 10.79 11.77
N LYS A 150 20.32 11.04 12.65
CA LYS A 150 21.51 11.82 12.31
C LYS A 150 22.33 11.14 11.21
N LYS A 151 22.60 9.84 11.33
CA LYS A 151 23.28 9.06 10.28
C LYS A 151 22.49 9.05 8.96
N ALA A 152 21.15 8.97 9.04
CA ALA A 152 20.29 9.10 7.88
C ALA A 152 20.46 10.47 7.19
N ALA A 153 20.53 11.56 7.96
CA ALA A 153 20.78 12.90 7.43
C ALA A 153 22.19 13.03 6.80
N GLU A 154 23.23 12.48 7.43
CA GLU A 154 24.59 12.42 6.89
C GLU A 154 24.62 11.67 5.54
N LEU A 155 23.93 10.52 5.46
CA LEU A 155 23.81 9.77 4.23
C LEU A 155 23.03 10.54 3.15
N ARG A 156 21.95 11.23 3.53
CA ARG A 156 21.21 12.11 2.60
C ARG A 156 22.11 13.17 2.00
N GLN A 157 22.95 13.81 2.82
CA GLN A 157 23.93 14.79 2.37
C GLN A 157 24.97 14.17 1.43
N ALA A 158 25.55 13.01 1.79
CA ALA A 158 26.56 12.32 0.98
C ALA A 158 26.05 11.88 -0.41
N LEU A 159 24.75 11.65 -0.55
CA LEU A 159 24.07 11.31 -1.80
C LEU A 159 23.62 12.53 -2.63
N THR A 160 23.75 13.75 -2.10
CA THR A 160 23.34 14.97 -2.80
C THR A 160 24.09 15.11 -4.12
N GLY A 161 23.36 15.31 -5.22
CA GLY A 161 23.92 15.40 -6.57
C GLY A 161 24.35 14.07 -7.19
N LYS A 162 24.31 12.96 -6.43
CA LYS A 162 24.68 11.61 -6.90
C LYS A 162 23.45 10.72 -7.11
N TYR A 163 22.43 10.87 -6.26
CA TYR A 163 21.22 10.08 -6.30
C TYR A 163 19.98 10.94 -6.04
N SER A 164 18.94 10.75 -6.85
CA SER A 164 17.66 11.45 -6.74
C SER A 164 16.58 10.49 -6.25
N ARG A 165 16.01 10.77 -5.09
CA ARG A 165 14.89 10.01 -4.53
C ARG A 165 13.66 10.15 -5.41
N TYR A 166 12.94 9.06 -5.59
CA TYR A 166 11.68 9.09 -6.33
C TYR A 166 10.54 9.72 -5.51
N VAL A 167 10.42 9.35 -4.23
CA VAL A 167 9.55 10.00 -3.25
C VAL A 167 10.40 10.41 -2.06
N ASP A 168 10.15 11.60 -1.53
CA ASP A 168 10.87 12.13 -0.39
C ASP A 168 9.94 12.87 0.58
N SER A 169 10.40 13.04 1.80
CA SER A 169 9.70 13.72 2.89
C SER A 169 10.63 14.73 3.54
N SER A 170 10.13 15.94 3.79
CA SER A 170 10.91 16.97 4.51
C SER A 170 11.03 16.70 6.02
N ASN A 171 10.29 15.73 6.56
CA ASN A 171 10.32 15.33 7.95
C ASN A 171 10.79 13.86 8.08
N PRO A 172 11.89 13.58 8.80
CA PRO A 172 12.43 12.22 8.93
C PRO A 172 11.50 11.27 9.69
N ASN A 173 10.55 11.79 10.47
CA ASN A 173 9.53 10.95 11.13
C ASN A 173 8.36 10.59 10.22
N VAL A 174 8.30 11.13 9.00
CA VAL A 174 7.27 10.83 8.01
C VAL A 174 7.94 10.03 6.91
N VAL A 175 7.77 8.71 6.95
CA VAL A 175 8.50 7.75 6.11
C VAL A 175 7.64 7.35 4.91
N PRO A 176 8.04 7.70 3.67
CA PRO A 176 7.30 7.31 2.49
C PRO A 176 7.74 5.94 1.95
N TYR A 177 6.82 5.23 1.31
CA TYR A 177 7.06 4.03 0.53
C TYR A 177 6.21 4.08 -0.75
N CYS A 178 6.75 3.69 -1.91
CA CYS A 178 6.11 3.85 -3.20
C CYS A 178 6.08 2.54 -4.00
N ARG A 179 4.89 2.20 -4.50
CA ARG A 179 4.66 1.18 -5.53
C ARG A 179 4.31 1.86 -6.85
N ARG A 180 4.78 1.32 -7.98
CA ARG A 180 4.72 2.03 -9.27
C ARG A 180 4.16 1.18 -10.40
N ALA A 181 3.11 1.68 -11.04
CA ALA A 181 2.65 1.27 -12.36
C ALA A 181 3.23 2.21 -13.44
N SER A 182 2.97 1.92 -14.71
CA SER A 182 3.39 2.79 -15.82
C SER A 182 2.77 4.19 -15.73
N HIS A 183 1.49 4.29 -15.35
CA HIS A 183 0.69 5.52 -15.36
C HIS A 183 0.16 5.95 -13.99
N ALA A 184 0.55 5.23 -12.93
CA ALA A 184 0.10 5.49 -11.57
C ALA A 184 1.18 5.20 -10.54
N ASP A 185 1.25 6.03 -9.50
CA ASP A 185 2.11 5.80 -8.34
C ASP A 185 1.25 5.70 -7.07
N TYR A 186 1.54 4.70 -6.23
CA TYR A 186 0.87 4.45 -4.96
C TYR A 186 1.85 4.74 -3.83
N ILE A 187 1.58 5.78 -3.06
CA ILE A 187 2.51 6.31 -2.08
C ILE A 187 1.91 6.13 -0.70
N PHE A 188 2.55 5.27 0.08
CA PHE A 188 2.26 5.01 1.47
C PHE A 188 3.11 5.95 2.31
N VAL A 189 2.54 6.49 3.37
CA VAL A 189 3.26 7.36 4.29
C VAL A 189 2.95 6.91 5.71
N VAL A 190 3.96 6.75 6.54
CA VAL A 190 3.82 6.36 7.95
C VAL A 190 4.39 7.46 8.85
N ASN A 191 3.64 7.83 9.88
CA ASN A 191 4.10 8.72 10.94
C ASN A 191 4.76 7.90 12.06
N ASP A 192 6.09 7.94 12.12
CA ASP A 192 6.92 7.39 13.19
C ASP A 192 7.27 8.46 14.26
N ASN A 193 6.58 9.60 14.32
CA ASN A 193 6.77 10.57 15.40
C ASN A 193 6.15 10.04 16.69
N ARG A 194 6.95 9.94 17.75
CA ARG A 194 6.55 9.28 19.00
C ARG A 194 7.38 9.73 20.20
N GLU A 195 6.80 9.55 21.38
CA GLU A 195 7.41 9.80 22.69
C GLU A 195 7.14 8.65 23.67
N PHE A 196 7.72 8.75 24.86
CA PHE A 196 7.50 7.79 25.94
C PHE A 196 6.08 7.89 26.50
N GLY A 197 5.48 6.75 26.80
CA GLY A 197 4.21 6.68 27.50
C GLY A 197 4.30 6.05 28.88
N ASP A 198 3.16 5.99 29.55
CA ASP A 198 3.06 5.46 30.90
C ASP A 198 3.08 3.93 30.96
N TYR A 199 2.77 3.24 29.86
CA TYR A 199 2.61 1.77 29.87
C TYR A 199 3.94 1.04 30.03
N VAL A 200 4.89 1.31 29.13
CA VAL A 200 6.24 0.72 29.16
C VAL A 200 7.34 1.75 28.89
N GLY A 201 6.97 2.95 28.44
CA GLY A 201 7.90 4.02 28.09
C GLY A 201 8.63 4.63 29.27
N HIS A 202 8.07 4.54 30.48
CA HIS A 202 8.74 4.93 31.71
C HIS A 202 10.08 4.19 31.95
N HIS A 203 10.32 3.05 31.28
CA HIS A 203 11.61 2.35 31.30
C HIS A 203 12.66 2.92 30.33
N GLY A 204 12.31 3.90 29.48
CA GLY A 204 13.22 4.53 28.51
C GLY A 204 13.58 3.66 27.30
N ARG A 205 12.99 2.46 27.17
CA ARG A 205 13.34 1.47 26.14
C ARG A 205 12.40 1.43 24.94
N VAL A 206 11.19 1.99 25.06
CA VAL A 206 10.16 1.97 24.02
C VAL A 206 9.46 3.32 24.04
N MET A 207 9.32 3.95 22.89
CA MET A 207 8.42 5.11 22.71
C MET A 207 7.10 4.60 22.13
N GLU A 208 6.03 4.58 22.93
CA GLU A 208 4.74 3.99 22.56
C GLU A 208 3.63 5.00 22.25
N ILE A 209 3.83 6.30 22.53
CA ILE A 209 2.82 7.32 22.27
C ILE A 209 3.14 7.99 20.94
N GLY A 210 2.24 7.86 19.97
CA GLY A 210 2.35 8.58 18.70
C GLY A 210 2.12 10.08 18.90
N LEU A 211 2.82 10.89 18.11
CA LEU A 211 2.67 12.34 18.04
C LEU A 211 2.24 12.73 16.63
N PRO A 212 1.51 13.85 16.44
CA PRO A 212 1.22 14.32 15.08
C PRO A 212 2.52 14.69 14.34
N ALA A 213 2.48 14.60 13.02
CA ALA A 213 3.59 15.03 12.18
C ALA A 213 3.07 15.72 10.91
N GLU A 214 3.76 16.78 10.53
CA GLU A 214 3.57 17.43 9.23
C GLU A 214 4.81 17.22 8.38
N SER A 215 4.62 17.08 7.07
CA SER A 215 5.72 16.98 6.11
C SER A 215 5.31 17.54 4.76
N THR A 216 6.29 18.02 4.01
CA THR A 216 6.15 18.21 2.57
C THR A 216 6.59 16.91 1.89
N LEU A 217 5.62 16.22 1.29
CA LEU A 217 5.86 15.07 0.43
C LEU A 217 6.27 15.59 -0.96
N SER A 218 7.38 15.08 -1.48
CA SER A 218 7.89 15.40 -2.81
C SER A 218 7.95 14.13 -3.66
N VAL A 219 7.50 14.23 -4.90
CA VAL A 219 7.50 13.12 -5.85
C VAL A 219 8.19 13.58 -7.13
N ASN A 220 9.13 12.77 -7.62
CA ASN A 220 9.93 13.05 -8.80
C ASN A 220 9.13 12.84 -10.10
N ARG A 221 8.10 13.66 -10.25
CA ARG A 221 7.20 13.81 -11.39
C ARG A 221 7.00 15.31 -11.61
N GLN A 222 6.77 15.71 -12.86
CA GLN A 222 6.57 17.13 -13.21
C GLN A 222 5.10 17.52 -13.29
N ASP A 223 4.19 16.55 -13.37
CA ASP A 223 2.75 16.77 -13.49
C ASP A 223 1.97 15.53 -13.01
N GLY A 224 0.65 15.64 -12.88
CA GLY A 224 -0.28 14.59 -12.49
C GLY A 224 -1.22 15.00 -11.37
N TYR A 225 -2.13 14.10 -11.01
CA TYR A 225 -3.21 14.35 -10.06
C TYR A 225 -3.05 13.45 -8.85
N PHE A 226 -3.23 13.99 -7.65
CA PHE A 226 -3.09 13.26 -6.39
C PHE A 226 -4.41 13.09 -5.67
N TYR A 227 -4.57 11.94 -5.03
CA TYR A 227 -5.74 11.58 -4.26
C TYR A 227 -5.32 10.92 -2.95
N ASP A 228 -5.93 11.32 -1.84
CA ASP A 228 -5.83 10.63 -0.56
C ASP A 228 -6.88 9.52 -0.55
N LEU A 229 -6.44 8.27 -0.64
CA LEU A 229 -7.31 7.10 -0.69
C LEU A 229 -7.99 6.80 0.65
N VAL A 230 -7.46 7.30 1.77
CA VAL A 230 -8.05 7.11 3.10
C VAL A 230 -9.13 8.16 3.34
N GLN A 231 -8.89 9.41 2.92
CA GLN A 231 -9.84 10.51 3.07
C GLN A 231 -10.80 10.66 1.87
N HIS A 232 -10.60 9.88 0.81
CA HIS A 232 -11.39 9.86 -0.42
C HIS A 232 -11.53 11.25 -1.07
N GLN A 233 -10.42 11.97 -1.17
CA GLN A 233 -10.39 13.33 -1.70
C GLN A 233 -9.18 13.60 -2.57
N GLN A 234 -9.35 14.53 -3.51
CA GLN A 234 -8.24 15.06 -4.27
C GLN A 234 -7.33 15.92 -3.39
N VAL A 235 -6.03 15.76 -3.55
CA VAL A 235 -5.00 16.55 -2.87
C VAL A 235 -4.36 17.50 -3.88
N ASN A 236 -4.25 18.77 -3.50
CA ASN A 236 -3.58 19.75 -4.34
C ASN A 236 -2.06 19.55 -4.25
N MET A 237 -1.43 19.36 -5.42
CA MET A 237 0.01 19.35 -5.57
C MET A 237 0.49 20.67 -6.18
N LYS A 238 1.71 21.07 -5.85
CA LYS A 238 2.42 22.20 -6.46
C LYS A 238 3.67 21.70 -7.14
N LEU A 239 3.98 22.21 -8.33
CA LEU A 239 5.27 21.98 -8.97
C LEU A 239 6.33 22.85 -8.30
N SER A 240 7.40 22.25 -7.80
CA SER A 240 8.56 22.93 -7.22
C SER A 240 9.82 22.13 -7.55
N ASN A 241 10.86 22.79 -8.06
CA ASN A 241 12.13 22.14 -8.43
C ASN A 241 11.96 20.88 -9.31
N GLN A 242 11.08 20.95 -10.31
CA GLN A 242 10.74 19.82 -11.21
C GLN A 242 10.10 18.60 -10.51
N GLN A 243 9.60 18.77 -9.29
CA GLN A 243 8.92 17.75 -8.50
C GLN A 243 7.51 18.21 -8.13
N GLN A 244 6.56 17.28 -8.05
CA GLN A 244 5.27 17.55 -7.44
C GLN A 244 5.41 17.47 -5.93
N THR A 245 4.92 18.50 -5.24
CA THR A 245 5.00 18.62 -3.78
C THR A 245 3.63 18.87 -3.16
N SER A 246 3.36 18.32 -1.98
CA SER A 246 2.19 18.68 -1.18
C SER A 246 2.45 18.50 0.30
N ASN A 247 1.76 19.29 1.11
CA ASN A 247 1.85 19.22 2.56
C ASN A 247 0.87 18.19 3.07
N VAL A 248 1.38 17.21 3.81
CA VAL A 248 0.59 16.18 4.48
C VAL A 248 0.59 16.43 5.98
N LYS A 249 -0.56 16.19 6.62
CA LYS A 249 -0.73 16.27 8.06
C LYS A 249 -1.22 14.92 8.56
N LEU A 250 -0.43 14.29 9.41
CA LEU A 250 -0.71 12.97 9.95
C LEU A 250 -0.94 13.08 11.45
N GLY A 251 -2.03 12.47 11.93
CA GLY A 251 -2.27 12.33 13.36
C GLY A 251 -1.28 11.40 14.05
N PRO A 252 -1.32 11.32 15.39
CA PRO A 252 -0.58 10.34 16.19
C PRO A 252 -0.62 8.92 15.63
N GLY A 253 0.53 8.35 15.27
CA GLY A 253 0.63 6.97 14.76
C GLY A 253 -0.14 6.71 13.45
N ALA A 254 -0.60 7.76 12.77
CA ALA A 254 -1.38 7.65 11.55
C ALA A 254 -0.50 7.37 10.33
N GLY A 255 -1.15 7.00 9.23
CA GLY A 255 -0.53 6.94 7.91
C GLY A 255 -1.46 7.48 6.84
N GLY A 256 -0.95 7.55 5.62
CA GLY A 256 -1.71 7.93 4.43
C GLY A 256 -1.40 6.98 3.29
N ILE A 257 -2.37 6.84 2.37
CA ILE A 257 -2.17 6.13 1.11
C ILE A 257 -2.63 7.09 0.01
N TYR A 258 -1.70 7.50 -0.83
CA TYR A 258 -1.95 8.45 -1.90
C TYR A 258 -1.84 7.75 -3.25
N LEU A 259 -2.77 8.08 -4.15
CA LEU A 259 -2.71 7.69 -5.56
C LEU A 259 -2.34 8.92 -6.38
N ARG A 260 -1.28 8.80 -7.18
CA ARG A 260 -0.96 9.73 -8.25
C ARG A 260 -1.35 9.12 -9.60
N THR A 261 -2.05 9.86 -10.44
CA THR A 261 -2.39 9.47 -11.83
C THR A 261 -1.89 10.50 -12.84
N ASP A 262 -1.67 10.08 -14.09
CA ASP A 262 -1.39 10.99 -15.21
C ASP A 262 -2.60 11.86 -15.56
N GLN A 263 -3.79 11.26 -15.62
CA GLN A 263 -5.06 11.93 -15.95
C GLN A 263 -5.97 12.10 -14.73
N PRO A 264 -6.80 13.14 -14.67
CA PRO A 264 -7.69 13.35 -13.53
C PRO A 264 -8.88 12.40 -13.57
N ILE A 265 -9.31 11.94 -12.40
CA ILE A 265 -10.60 11.25 -12.26
C ILE A 265 -11.72 12.25 -12.51
N LYS A 266 -12.48 12.07 -13.60
CA LYS A 266 -13.63 12.93 -13.93
C LYS A 266 -14.93 12.42 -13.34
N ARG A 267 -15.22 11.13 -13.52
CA ARG A 267 -16.47 10.49 -13.06
C ARG A 267 -16.31 8.99 -12.90
N VAL A 268 -17.25 8.39 -12.17
CA VAL A 268 -17.49 6.95 -12.20
C VAL A 268 -18.74 6.68 -13.07
N ALA A 269 -18.64 5.69 -13.95
CA ALA A 269 -19.70 5.22 -14.82
C ALA A 269 -20.05 3.79 -14.41
N VAL A 270 -21.35 3.49 -14.43
CA VAL A 270 -21.87 2.16 -14.12
C VAL A 270 -22.87 1.80 -15.22
N ASP A 271 -22.65 0.67 -15.84
CA ASP A 271 -23.57 0.05 -16.79
C ASP A 271 -24.16 -1.20 -16.14
N VAL A 272 -25.50 -1.27 -16.14
CA VAL A 272 -26.27 -2.38 -15.58
C VAL A 272 -27.26 -2.86 -16.64
N PRO A 273 -27.70 -4.13 -16.60
CA PRO A 273 -28.77 -4.60 -17.46
C PRO A 273 -30.03 -3.76 -17.27
N SER A 274 -30.84 -3.54 -18.30
CA SER A 274 -32.10 -2.78 -18.12
C SER A 274 -33.12 -3.55 -17.27
N ALA A 275 -33.14 -4.88 -17.41
CA ALA A 275 -34.00 -5.77 -16.66
C ALA A 275 -33.39 -7.18 -16.52
N LEU A 276 -33.76 -7.89 -15.46
CA LEU A 276 -33.44 -9.28 -15.19
C LEU A 276 -34.70 -9.99 -14.65
N LYS A 277 -34.75 -11.31 -14.74
CA LYS A 277 -35.72 -12.13 -14.01
C LYS A 277 -35.10 -12.75 -12.78
N ARG A 278 -35.93 -13.22 -11.85
CA ARG A 278 -35.46 -14.07 -10.75
C ARG A 278 -34.88 -15.37 -11.30
N GLY A 279 -33.74 -15.78 -10.77
CA GLY A 279 -32.94 -16.90 -11.26
C GLY A 279 -31.97 -16.54 -12.39
N GLU A 280 -31.97 -15.30 -12.89
CA GLU A 280 -31.03 -14.85 -13.92
C GLU A 280 -29.82 -14.12 -13.33
N ALA A 281 -28.76 -14.04 -14.13
CA ALA A 281 -27.58 -13.24 -13.86
C ALA A 281 -27.42 -12.16 -14.93
N GLY A 282 -26.88 -11.01 -14.52
CA GLY A 282 -26.58 -9.90 -15.40
C GLY A 282 -25.19 -9.34 -15.15
N THR A 283 -24.60 -8.75 -16.19
CA THR A 283 -23.27 -8.13 -16.07
C THR A 283 -23.40 -6.70 -15.60
N VAL A 284 -22.69 -6.35 -14.52
CA VAL A 284 -22.45 -4.96 -14.10
C VAL A 284 -21.05 -4.57 -14.52
N THR A 285 -20.92 -3.47 -15.26
CA THR A 285 -19.64 -2.89 -15.65
C THR A 285 -19.44 -1.58 -14.91
N ILE A 286 -18.30 -1.42 -14.25
CA ILE A 286 -17.91 -0.18 -13.56
C ILE A 286 -16.66 0.36 -14.23
N GLN A 287 -16.65 1.65 -14.55
CA GLN A 287 -15.49 2.35 -15.08
C GLN A 287 -15.26 3.67 -14.33
N VAL A 288 -14.01 3.96 -13.99
CA VAL A 288 -13.58 5.29 -13.52
C VAL A 288 -12.91 5.98 -14.69
N LEU A 289 -13.53 7.07 -15.15
CA LEU A 289 -13.21 7.71 -16.41
C LEU A 289 -12.53 9.06 -16.20
N ASP A 290 -11.60 9.39 -17.09
CA ASP A 290 -10.95 10.69 -17.20
C ASP A 290 -11.82 11.72 -17.96
N GLU A 291 -11.23 12.89 -18.24
CA GLU A 291 -11.92 13.96 -18.98
C GLU A 291 -12.14 13.63 -20.46
N GLN A 292 -11.34 12.74 -21.02
CA GLN A 292 -11.47 12.26 -22.40
C GLN A 292 -12.47 11.10 -22.50
N GLY A 293 -12.97 10.60 -21.36
CA GLY A 293 -13.91 9.49 -21.28
C GLY A 293 -13.23 8.12 -21.37
N ALA A 294 -11.90 8.05 -21.24
CA ALA A 294 -11.16 6.79 -21.17
C ALA A 294 -11.04 6.31 -19.71
N PRO A 295 -10.97 4.99 -19.47
CA PRO A 295 -10.65 4.46 -18.15
C PRO A 295 -9.29 4.96 -17.64
N VAL A 296 -9.27 5.42 -16.39
CA VAL A 296 -8.03 5.89 -15.76
C VAL A 296 -7.10 4.68 -15.54
N ALA A 297 -5.90 4.72 -16.11
CA ALA A 297 -4.91 3.65 -16.05
C ALA A 297 -4.27 3.50 -14.64
N ALA A 298 -5.06 3.04 -13.68
CA ALA A 298 -4.70 2.78 -12.31
C ALA A 298 -5.60 1.69 -11.70
N VAL A 299 -5.08 0.98 -10.70
CA VAL A 299 -5.89 0.28 -9.69
C VAL A 299 -6.61 1.29 -8.83
N ILE A 300 -7.94 1.35 -8.92
CA ILE A 300 -8.78 2.31 -8.18
C ILE A 300 -9.74 1.55 -7.25
N PRO A 301 -9.72 1.82 -5.93
CA PRO A 301 -10.66 1.25 -4.99
C PRO A 301 -12.06 1.85 -5.18
N VAL A 302 -13.10 1.00 -5.12
CA VAL A 302 -14.50 1.43 -5.18
C VAL A 302 -15.33 0.73 -4.11
N GLU A 303 -16.35 1.41 -3.62
CA GLU A 303 -17.43 0.85 -2.82
C GLU A 303 -18.67 0.65 -3.71
N VAL A 304 -19.21 -0.57 -3.72
CA VAL A 304 -20.44 -0.91 -4.45
C VAL A 304 -21.51 -1.26 -3.44
N SER A 305 -22.65 -0.55 -3.48
CA SER A 305 -23.85 -0.91 -2.73
C SER A 305 -24.96 -1.28 -3.71
N ILE A 306 -25.51 -2.49 -3.55
CA ILE A 306 -26.63 -2.98 -4.33
C ILE A 306 -27.79 -3.17 -3.37
N GLU A 307 -28.89 -2.44 -3.58
CA GLU A 307 -30.09 -2.50 -2.76
C GLU A 307 -31.25 -3.07 -3.59
N ASP A 308 -32.00 -4.00 -3.02
CA ASP A 308 -33.22 -4.52 -3.63
C ASP A 308 -34.38 -3.50 -3.56
N ALA A 309 -35.55 -3.90 -4.08
CA ALA A 309 -36.74 -3.03 -4.11
C ALA A 309 -37.29 -2.66 -2.71
N GLU A 310 -36.87 -3.35 -1.65
CA GLU A 310 -37.23 -3.06 -0.26
C GLU A 310 -36.09 -2.31 0.48
N GLY A 311 -35.01 -1.95 -0.22
CA GLY A 311 -33.84 -1.26 0.35
C GLY A 311 -32.87 -2.17 1.09
N ARG A 312 -32.98 -3.50 0.92
CA ARG A 312 -32.09 -4.46 1.57
C ARG A 312 -30.82 -4.64 0.75
N VAL A 313 -29.67 -4.62 1.43
CA VAL A 313 -28.35 -4.76 0.78
C VAL A 313 -28.16 -6.19 0.27
N ALA A 314 -27.87 -6.34 -1.01
CA ALA A 314 -27.59 -7.62 -1.64
C ALA A 314 -26.14 -8.07 -1.40
N GLU A 315 -25.92 -9.39 -1.42
CA GLU A 315 -24.63 -10.04 -1.11
C GLU A 315 -23.47 -9.57 -2.00
N MET A 316 -23.75 -9.15 -3.24
CA MET A 316 -22.76 -8.69 -4.20
C MET A 316 -22.25 -7.26 -3.92
N SER A 317 -22.75 -6.61 -2.87
CA SER A 317 -22.23 -5.34 -2.36
C SER A 317 -20.86 -5.52 -1.70
N GLY A 318 -20.07 -4.45 -1.64
CA GLY A 318 -18.79 -4.43 -0.96
C GLY A 318 -17.72 -3.68 -1.73
N TYR A 319 -16.49 -3.79 -1.21
CA TYR A 319 -15.33 -3.11 -1.76
C TYR A 319 -14.68 -3.91 -2.88
N ARG A 320 -14.23 -3.20 -3.92
CA ARG A 320 -13.61 -3.80 -5.10
C ARG A 320 -12.44 -2.96 -5.61
N ALA A 321 -11.65 -3.57 -6.49
CA ALA A 321 -10.53 -2.92 -7.18
C ALA A 321 -10.79 -2.93 -8.68
N LEU A 322 -10.87 -1.75 -9.27
CA LEU A 322 -10.91 -1.57 -10.71
C LEU A 322 -9.47 -1.58 -11.22
N GLN A 323 -9.12 -2.58 -12.04
CA GLN A 323 -7.82 -2.64 -12.69
C GLN A 323 -7.89 -1.84 -13.98
N ASP A 324 -6.90 -0.97 -14.21
CA ASP A 324 -6.92 -0.01 -15.33
C ASP A 324 -8.24 0.78 -15.42
N GLY A 325 -8.78 1.14 -14.25
CA GLY A 325 -10.00 1.92 -14.16
C GLY A 325 -11.28 1.17 -14.53
N GLU A 326 -11.25 -0.15 -14.73
CA GLU A 326 -12.43 -0.95 -15.11
C GLU A 326 -12.59 -2.24 -14.29
N GLN A 327 -13.84 -2.65 -14.08
CA GLN A 327 -14.18 -3.98 -13.59
C GLN A 327 -15.55 -4.43 -14.10
N LYS A 328 -15.69 -5.74 -14.33
CA LYS A 328 -16.95 -6.40 -14.63
C LYS A 328 -17.23 -7.50 -13.62
N PHE A 329 -18.48 -7.64 -13.19
CA PHE A 329 -18.92 -8.76 -12.35
C PHE A 329 -20.38 -9.13 -12.63
N GLN A 330 -20.77 -10.33 -12.23
CA GLN A 330 -22.15 -10.79 -12.36
C GLN A 330 -22.95 -10.42 -11.10
N VAL A 331 -24.10 -9.78 -11.30
CA VAL A 331 -25.17 -9.72 -10.30
C VAL A 331 -26.09 -10.91 -10.55
N GLN A 332 -26.28 -11.75 -9.53
CA GLN A 332 -27.19 -12.89 -9.59
C GLN A 332 -28.46 -12.55 -8.81
N ILE A 333 -29.62 -12.76 -9.44
CA ILE A 333 -30.91 -12.57 -8.79
C ILE A 333 -31.41 -13.94 -8.37
N ALA A 334 -31.48 -14.21 -7.07
CA ALA A 334 -31.95 -15.48 -6.55
C ALA A 334 -33.45 -15.69 -6.88
N PRO A 335 -33.93 -16.95 -6.94
CA PRO A 335 -35.35 -17.23 -7.18
C PRO A 335 -36.31 -16.58 -6.17
N ASN A 336 -35.85 -16.36 -4.94
CA ASN A 336 -36.58 -15.78 -3.82
C ASN A 336 -36.28 -14.28 -3.60
N ASP A 337 -35.45 -13.66 -4.43
CA ASP A 337 -35.19 -12.23 -4.38
C ASP A 337 -36.42 -11.41 -4.72
N LYS A 338 -36.44 -10.14 -4.29
CA LYS A 338 -37.61 -9.27 -4.50
C LYS A 338 -37.64 -8.73 -5.91
N ALA A 339 -38.76 -8.96 -6.60
CA ALA A 339 -39.04 -8.22 -7.83
C ALA A 339 -39.24 -6.72 -7.54
N GLY A 340 -38.97 -5.89 -8.54
CA GLY A 340 -39.03 -4.43 -8.43
C GLY A 340 -37.76 -3.76 -8.95
N VAL A 341 -37.56 -2.49 -8.60
CA VAL A 341 -36.39 -1.73 -9.04
C VAL A 341 -35.26 -1.97 -8.04
N TRP A 342 -34.14 -2.46 -8.53
CA TRP A 342 -32.90 -2.61 -7.78
C TRP A 342 -32.00 -1.43 -8.07
N THR A 343 -31.29 -0.98 -7.03
CA THR A 343 -30.40 0.18 -7.08
C THR A 343 -28.96 -0.28 -6.98
N VAL A 344 -28.09 0.20 -7.88
CA VAL A 344 -26.63 0.02 -7.81
C VAL A 344 -26.00 1.38 -7.60
N ARG A 345 -25.44 1.62 -6.41
CA ARG A 345 -24.64 2.81 -6.10
C ARG A 345 -23.17 2.43 -6.11
N VAL A 346 -22.36 3.23 -6.78
CA VAL A 346 -20.91 3.05 -6.79
C VAL A 346 -20.25 4.36 -6.40
N LYS A 347 -19.33 4.30 -5.44
CA LYS A 347 -18.45 5.39 -5.05
C LYS A 347 -17.01 4.99 -5.33
N GLU A 348 -16.28 5.78 -6.11
CA GLU A 348 -14.83 5.60 -6.21
C GLU A 348 -14.14 6.27 -5.01
N LEU A 349 -13.19 5.56 -4.42
CA LEU A 349 -12.59 5.90 -3.12
C LEU A 349 -11.29 6.72 -3.25
N ALA A 350 -10.97 7.21 -4.46
CA ALA A 350 -9.85 8.13 -4.65
C ALA A 350 -10.31 9.59 -4.55
N SER A 351 -11.27 10.01 -5.37
CA SER A 351 -11.81 11.38 -5.35
C SER A 351 -13.19 11.51 -4.69
N GLY A 352 -13.79 10.38 -4.27
CA GLY A 352 -15.07 10.35 -3.56
C GLY A 352 -16.30 10.52 -4.44
N LYS A 353 -16.14 10.57 -5.78
CA LYS A 353 -17.24 10.69 -6.73
C LYS A 353 -18.09 9.43 -6.72
N SER A 354 -19.38 9.60 -6.96
CA SER A 354 -20.34 8.50 -6.99
C SER A 354 -21.28 8.60 -8.17
N THR A 355 -21.85 7.47 -8.53
CA THR A 355 -22.95 7.38 -9.49
C THR A 355 -23.95 6.34 -9.00
N THR A 356 -25.19 6.45 -9.49
CA THR A 356 -26.25 5.49 -9.20
C THR A 356 -26.90 5.05 -10.50
N SER A 357 -27.19 3.77 -10.60
CA SER A 357 -27.90 3.16 -11.71
C SER A 357 -28.95 2.18 -11.18
N TRP A 358 -29.88 1.79 -12.04
CA TRP A 358 -31.03 1.01 -11.63
C TRP A 358 -31.35 -0.01 -12.70
N PHE A 359 -31.84 -1.17 -12.26
CA PHE A 359 -32.38 -2.18 -13.16
C PHE A 359 -33.65 -2.78 -12.58
N ARG A 360 -34.51 -3.30 -13.45
CA ARG A 360 -35.77 -3.91 -13.03
C ARG A 360 -35.62 -5.41 -12.89
N VAL A 361 -35.93 -5.95 -11.72
CA VAL A 361 -36.17 -7.38 -11.53
C VAL A 361 -37.64 -7.67 -11.79
N ALA A 362 -37.94 -8.45 -12.83
CA ALA A 362 -39.30 -8.83 -13.19
C ALA A 362 -39.86 -9.89 -12.24
N ASP A 363 -41.15 -9.76 -11.93
CA ASP A 363 -41.90 -10.77 -11.19
C ASP A 363 -42.43 -11.82 -12.16
N ASP A 364 -41.54 -12.71 -12.60
CA ASP A 364 -41.94 -13.90 -13.36
C ASP A 364 -42.09 -15.05 -12.37
N ASN A 365 -43.29 -15.18 -11.79
CA ASN A 365 -43.65 -16.27 -10.86
C ASN A 365 -43.60 -17.67 -11.51
N SER A 366 -43.16 -17.83 -12.76
CA SER A 366 -43.08 -19.14 -13.43
C SER A 366 -42.03 -20.09 -12.81
N ALA A 367 -41.01 -19.56 -12.12
CA ALA A 367 -39.96 -20.38 -11.49
C ALA A 367 -40.26 -20.81 -10.05
N VAL A 368 -41.15 -20.11 -9.34
CA VAL A 368 -41.60 -20.51 -8.00
C VAL A 368 -42.70 -21.55 -8.19
N LYS A 369 -42.31 -22.82 -8.36
CA LYS A 369 -43.28 -23.92 -8.20
C LYS A 369 -43.86 -23.76 -6.79
N PRO A 370 -45.19 -23.59 -6.62
CA PRO A 370 -45.75 -23.63 -5.30
C PRO A 370 -45.40 -24.99 -4.71
N HIS A 371 -44.68 -25.01 -3.59
CA HIS A 371 -44.66 -26.17 -2.70
C HIS A 371 -46.03 -26.30 -2.02
N GLY A 372 -47.10 -26.33 -2.82
CA GLY A 372 -48.37 -26.90 -2.45
C GLY A 372 -48.35 -28.33 -2.93
N GLN A 373 -47.75 -29.24 -2.16
CA GLN A 373 -48.25 -30.60 -2.22
C GLN A 373 -49.73 -30.50 -1.80
N ASN A 374 -50.63 -30.77 -2.75
CA ASN A 374 -52.00 -31.13 -2.45
C ASN A 374 -51.96 -32.32 -1.49
N ILE A 375 -51.97 -32.07 -0.18
CA ILE A 375 -52.29 -33.11 0.79
C ILE A 375 -53.79 -33.32 0.67
N LYS A 376 -54.19 -34.21 -0.25
CA LYS A 376 -55.50 -34.83 -0.20
C LYS A 376 -55.53 -35.73 1.03
N GLY A 377 -56.34 -35.36 2.01
CA GLY A 377 -56.71 -36.24 3.12
C GLY A 377 -56.05 -35.87 4.43
N PHE A 378 -56.55 -34.84 5.09
CA PHE A 378 -56.58 -34.80 6.55
C PHE A 378 -57.87 -34.09 6.97
N ASN A 379 -58.93 -34.88 7.16
CA ASN A 379 -60.16 -34.43 7.79
C ASN A 379 -60.18 -35.06 9.19
N PRO A 380 -59.69 -34.37 10.24
CA PRO A 380 -60.03 -34.79 11.58
C PRO A 380 -61.42 -34.24 11.90
N GLU A 381 -62.41 -35.14 11.92
CA GLU A 381 -63.68 -34.89 12.60
C GLU A 381 -63.37 -34.39 14.03
N GLN A 382 -63.90 -33.22 14.39
CA GLN A 382 -63.94 -32.79 15.79
C GLN A 382 -64.84 -33.75 16.57
N PRO A 383 -64.37 -34.36 17.67
CA PRO A 383 -65.27 -35.03 18.59
C PRO A 383 -66.13 -33.98 19.29
N ALA A 384 -67.44 -34.22 19.32
CA ALA A 384 -68.35 -33.50 20.20
C ALA A 384 -68.07 -33.92 21.66
N GLY A 385 -67.78 -32.96 22.52
CA GLY A 385 -67.56 -33.15 23.96
C GLY A 385 -66.99 -31.90 24.60
#